data_AF-A0A520KDE7-F1
#
_entry.id   AF-A0A520KDE7-F1
#
_cell.length_a   1.000
_cell.length_b   1.000
_cell.length_c   1.000
_cell.angle_alpha   90.00
_cell.angle_beta   90.00
_cell.angle_gamma   90.00
#
_symmetry.space_group_name_H-M   'P 1'
#
loop_
_entity.id
_entity.type
_entity.pdbx_description
1 polymer ?
#
loop_
_entity_poly.entity_id
_entity_poly.type
_entity_poly.pdbx_seq_one_letter_code
_entity_poly.pdbx_strand_id
1 'polypeptide(L)'
;MKQIFCLCICIMVVAAPYAFALEAEPEEPIIVINEVMVNPDAVSDSRGEWIELYNTSSNPVSLLGWTVTDGKRDMFIIDEDIAISPDGYVVLARCGDPLRNGGVHADFEYSGMYLANGGDAIMLFDKMGAVHDALFYSEERGFTIPCGASLEVKDPFKTNTPSSQWAPSTSVFGDGDFCTPGTCNSWYVPPDPVQKPPRGALFFLFKKGILPVDGFLE
;
A
#
# COMPACT_ATOMS: atom_id res chain seq x y z
N MET A 1 -45.82 62.73 29.64
CA MET A 1 -45.85 62.07 28.31
C MET A 1 -44.45 62.02 27.73
N LYS A 2 -43.82 60.85 27.75
CA LYS A 2 -42.86 60.33 26.76
C LYS A 2 -42.45 58.93 27.22
N GLN A 3 -42.98 57.95 26.50
CA GLN A 3 -42.62 56.53 26.62
C GLN A 3 -41.17 56.34 26.18
N ILE A 4 -40.42 55.50 26.90
CA ILE A 4 -39.23 54.84 26.35
C ILE A 4 -39.39 53.36 26.68
N PHE A 5 -39.83 52.61 25.67
CA PHE A 5 -39.77 51.16 25.65
C PHE A 5 -38.28 50.76 25.52
N CYS A 6 -37.72 50.14 26.55
CA CYS A 6 -36.43 49.48 26.45
C CYS A 6 -36.67 48.07 25.90
N LEU A 7 -36.48 47.91 24.59
CA LEU A 7 -36.56 46.64 23.90
C LEU A 7 -35.30 45.84 24.21
N CYS A 8 -35.35 44.95 25.21
CA CYS A 8 -34.30 43.95 25.42
C CYS A 8 -34.38 42.92 24.29
N ILE A 9 -33.57 43.11 23.24
CA ILE A 9 -33.31 42.09 22.22
C ILE A 9 -32.49 40.99 22.89
N CYS A 10 -33.15 39.89 23.27
CA CYS A 10 -32.47 38.63 23.54
C CYS A 10 -31.90 38.10 22.21
N ILE A 11 -30.60 38.30 22.00
CA ILE A 11 -29.86 37.59 20.96
C ILE A 11 -29.78 36.13 21.42
N MET A 12 -30.68 35.29 20.92
CA MET A 12 -30.50 33.84 20.92
C MET A 12 -29.29 33.55 20.05
N VAL A 13 -28.11 33.42 20.67
CA VAL A 13 -26.96 32.78 20.02
C VAL A 13 -27.34 31.31 19.89
N VAL A 14 -27.92 30.95 18.74
CA VAL A 14 -28.04 29.55 18.34
C VAL A 14 -26.60 29.10 18.09
N ALA A 15 -25.99 28.48 19.09
CA ALA A 15 -24.75 27.75 18.91
C ALA A 15 -25.07 26.58 17.99
N ALA A 16 -24.89 26.77 16.69
CA ALA A 16 -24.79 25.65 15.76
C ALA A 16 -23.64 24.78 16.29
N PRO A 17 -23.87 23.47 16.57
CA PRO A 17 -22.76 22.61 16.88
C PRO A 17 -21.84 22.64 15.66
N TYR A 18 -20.63 23.19 15.86
CA TYR A 18 -19.52 22.93 14.96
C TYR A 18 -19.32 21.42 14.98
N ALA A 19 -19.93 20.73 14.01
CA ALA A 19 -19.54 19.39 13.68
C ALA A 19 -18.10 19.51 13.17
N PHE A 20 -17.15 19.27 14.07
CA PHE A 20 -15.79 18.95 13.70
C PHE A 20 -15.91 17.69 12.83
N ALA A 21 -15.77 17.84 11.52
CA ALA A 21 -15.52 16.70 10.66
C ALA A 21 -14.20 16.12 11.17
N LEU A 22 -14.27 14.97 11.83
CA LEU A 22 -13.11 14.16 12.11
C LEU A 22 -12.58 13.77 10.73
N GLU A 23 -11.52 14.45 10.27
CA GLU A 23 -10.80 14.00 9.08
C GLU A 23 -10.37 12.57 9.38
N ALA A 24 -10.98 11.63 8.65
CA ALA A 24 -10.59 10.24 8.75
C ALA A 24 -9.11 10.18 8.38
N GLU A 25 -8.29 9.69 9.33
CA GLU A 25 -6.94 9.25 9.00
C GLU A 25 -7.04 8.35 7.76
N PRO A 26 -6.16 8.51 6.75
CA PRO A 26 -6.21 7.70 5.55
C PRO A 26 -6.30 6.23 5.97
N GLU A 27 -7.32 5.51 5.50
CA GLU A 27 -7.40 4.07 5.75
C GLU A 27 -6.10 3.45 5.25
N GLU A 28 -5.38 2.77 6.14
CA GLU A 28 -4.16 2.05 5.82
C GLU A 28 -4.41 1.17 4.58
N PRO A 29 -3.57 1.25 3.53
CA PRO A 29 -3.82 0.54 2.28
C PRO A 29 -3.87 -0.95 2.54
N ILE A 30 -5.03 -1.56 2.29
CA ILE A 30 -5.34 -2.95 2.64
C ILE A 30 -4.43 -3.90 1.86
N ILE A 31 -4.26 -3.64 0.56
CA ILE A 31 -3.35 -4.34 -0.33
C ILE A 31 -2.34 -3.36 -0.90
N VAL A 32 -1.06 -3.69 -0.79
CA VAL A 32 0.06 -2.86 -1.27
C VAL A 32 0.87 -3.58 -2.33
N ILE A 33 1.51 -2.83 -3.22
CA ILE A 33 2.56 -3.33 -4.10
C ILE A 33 3.80 -3.54 -3.24
N ASN A 34 4.23 -4.78 -3.08
CA ASN A 34 5.25 -5.17 -2.12
C ASN A 34 6.64 -5.34 -2.75
N GLU A 35 6.67 -5.96 -3.92
CA GLU A 35 7.91 -6.27 -4.63
C GLU A 35 7.64 -6.31 -6.14
N VAL A 36 8.59 -5.86 -6.96
CA VAL A 36 8.44 -5.82 -8.41
C VAL A 36 9.74 -6.21 -9.10
N MET A 37 9.70 -7.22 -9.97
CA MET A 37 10.80 -7.54 -10.86
C MET A 37 10.57 -6.90 -12.23
N VAL A 38 11.38 -5.90 -12.56
CA VAL A 38 11.27 -5.10 -13.81
C VAL A 38 12.42 -5.33 -14.78
N ASN A 39 13.46 -6.04 -14.36
CA ASN A 39 14.69 -6.21 -15.14
C ASN A 39 15.40 -7.53 -14.77
N PRO A 40 14.76 -8.70 -14.98
CA PRO A 40 15.35 -10.00 -14.68
C PRO A 40 16.63 -10.25 -15.49
N ASP A 41 17.62 -10.96 -14.91
CA ASP A 41 18.86 -11.36 -15.61
C ASP A 41 18.84 -12.86 -15.95
N ALA A 42 18.26 -13.68 -15.07
CA ALA A 42 18.18 -15.13 -15.25
C ALA A 42 17.33 -15.54 -16.47
N VAL A 43 16.32 -14.75 -16.83
CA VAL A 43 15.44 -14.95 -17.98
C VAL A 43 15.06 -13.61 -18.62
N SER A 44 14.51 -13.64 -19.83
CA SER A 44 14.03 -12.42 -20.51
C SER A 44 12.87 -11.75 -19.76
N ASP A 45 12.75 -10.43 -19.87
CA ASP A 45 11.63 -9.60 -19.40
C ASP A 45 10.25 -10.17 -19.75
N SER A 46 10.10 -10.70 -20.97
CA SER A 46 8.84 -11.32 -21.42
C SER A 46 8.37 -12.53 -20.60
N ARG A 47 9.21 -13.04 -19.71
CA ARG A 47 8.92 -14.18 -18.81
C ARG A 47 9.19 -13.87 -17.35
N GLY A 48 10.24 -13.09 -17.05
CA GLY A 48 10.71 -12.86 -15.68
C GLY A 48 10.18 -11.61 -14.99
N GLU A 49 9.36 -10.79 -15.66
CA GLU A 49 8.68 -9.69 -14.98
C GLU A 49 7.51 -10.19 -14.15
N TRP A 50 7.35 -9.61 -12.97
CA TRP A 50 6.25 -9.90 -12.06
C TRP A 50 6.04 -8.78 -11.04
N ILE A 51 4.86 -8.79 -10.42
CA ILE A 51 4.40 -7.87 -9.38
C ILE A 51 3.90 -8.70 -8.22
N GLU A 52 4.40 -8.43 -7.02
CA GLU A 52 3.89 -9.03 -5.80
C GLU A 52 3.02 -8.04 -5.03
N LEU A 53 1.87 -8.54 -4.58
CA LEU A 53 0.96 -7.86 -3.70
C LEU A 53 1.07 -8.43 -2.29
N TYR A 54 0.94 -7.57 -1.28
CA TYR A 54 0.91 -7.96 0.13
C TYR A 54 -0.34 -7.44 0.83
N ASN A 55 -0.94 -8.28 1.68
CA ASN A 55 -2.10 -7.91 2.50
C ASN A 55 -1.67 -7.45 3.89
N THR A 56 -1.72 -6.14 4.11
CA THR A 56 -1.39 -5.50 5.39
C THR A 56 -2.52 -5.62 6.42
N SER A 57 -3.72 -5.97 5.96
CA SER A 57 -4.92 -5.99 6.80
C SER A 57 -5.02 -7.25 7.67
N SER A 58 -6.04 -7.32 8.51
CA SER A 58 -6.35 -8.48 9.35
C SER A 58 -7.36 -9.45 8.71
N ASN A 59 -7.87 -9.15 7.52
CA ASN A 59 -8.89 -9.96 6.85
C ASN A 59 -8.39 -10.46 5.48
N PRO A 60 -8.83 -11.63 5.03
CA PRO A 60 -8.57 -12.06 3.66
C PRO A 60 -9.25 -11.09 2.67
N VAL A 61 -8.59 -10.82 1.55
CA VAL A 61 -9.10 -9.95 0.49
C VAL A 61 -9.17 -10.73 -0.81
N SER A 62 -10.34 -10.76 -1.44
CA SER A 62 -10.49 -11.31 -2.79
C SER A 62 -10.01 -10.30 -3.82
N LEU A 63 -9.17 -10.77 -4.73
CA LEU A 63 -8.63 -10.02 -5.87
C LEU A 63 -9.48 -10.20 -7.14
N LEU A 64 -10.57 -10.97 -7.09
CA LEU A 64 -11.44 -11.19 -8.24
C LEU A 64 -12.01 -9.86 -8.75
N GLY A 65 -11.72 -9.55 -10.02
CA GLY A 65 -12.10 -8.33 -10.71
C GLY A 65 -11.20 -7.12 -10.42
N TRP A 66 -10.11 -7.27 -9.68
CA TRP A 66 -9.12 -6.21 -9.50
C TRP A 66 -8.37 -5.96 -10.81
N THR A 67 -7.96 -4.71 -11.02
CA THR A 67 -7.27 -4.27 -12.23
C THR A 67 -5.89 -3.75 -11.87
N VAL A 68 -4.89 -4.15 -12.64
CA VAL A 68 -3.52 -3.62 -12.60
C VAL A 68 -3.21 -2.95 -13.92
N THR A 69 -2.64 -1.76 -13.91
CA THR A 69 -2.31 -0.99 -15.12
C THR A 69 -0.97 -0.29 -15.01
N ASP A 70 -0.34 -0.04 -16.16
CA ASP A 70 0.90 0.72 -16.30
C ASP A 70 0.71 2.26 -16.17
N GLY A 71 -0.48 2.69 -15.75
CA GLY A 71 -0.88 4.10 -15.74
C GLY A 71 -1.14 4.70 -17.13
N LYS A 72 -1.10 3.89 -18.21
CA LYS A 72 -1.40 4.30 -19.58
C LYS A 72 -2.57 3.47 -20.13
N ARG A 73 -2.34 2.73 -21.22
CA ARG A 73 -3.37 1.94 -21.91
C ARG A 73 -3.27 0.45 -21.59
N ASP A 74 -2.14 0.02 -21.05
CA ASP A 74 -1.87 -1.39 -20.83
C ASP A 74 -2.35 -1.77 -19.43
N MET A 75 -3.12 -2.84 -19.36
CA MET A 75 -3.74 -3.30 -18.12
C MET A 75 -4.11 -4.77 -18.22
N PHE A 76 -4.31 -5.40 -17.07
CA PHE A 76 -4.96 -6.70 -16.96
C PHE A 76 -5.94 -6.71 -15.79
N ILE A 77 -6.88 -7.64 -15.84
CA ILE A 77 -7.85 -7.89 -14.78
C ILE A 77 -7.54 -9.27 -14.20
N ILE A 78 -7.53 -9.37 -12.88
CA ILE A 78 -7.46 -10.65 -12.17
C ILE A 78 -8.86 -11.26 -12.23
N ASP A 79 -9.07 -12.20 -13.14
CA ASP A 79 -10.37 -12.84 -13.39
C ASP A 79 -10.51 -14.24 -12.74
N GLU A 80 -9.51 -14.62 -11.95
CA GLU A 80 -9.50 -15.82 -11.12
C GLU A 80 -9.91 -15.54 -9.67
N ASP A 81 -10.47 -16.55 -8.99
CA ASP A 81 -10.85 -16.44 -7.58
C ASP A 81 -9.63 -16.59 -6.66
N ILE A 82 -8.77 -15.58 -6.69
CA ILE A 82 -7.57 -15.47 -5.87
C ILE A 82 -7.90 -14.60 -4.67
N ALA A 83 -7.58 -15.09 -3.48
CA ALA A 83 -7.69 -14.34 -2.25
C ALA A 83 -6.35 -14.32 -1.52
N ILE A 84 -5.95 -13.13 -1.07
CA ILE A 84 -4.74 -12.94 -0.30
C ILE A 84 -5.09 -12.97 1.20
N SER A 85 -4.53 -13.94 1.91
CA SER A 85 -4.73 -14.08 3.36
C SER A 85 -4.10 -12.90 4.12
N PRO A 86 -4.48 -12.64 5.38
CA PRO A 86 -3.76 -11.68 6.22
C PRO A 86 -2.27 -12.02 6.30
N ASP A 87 -1.40 -11.00 6.16
CA ASP A 87 0.06 -11.18 6.04
C ASP A 87 0.49 -12.09 4.87
N GLY A 88 -0.40 -12.38 3.92
CA GLY A 88 -0.14 -13.20 2.75
C GLY A 88 0.38 -12.37 1.57
N TYR A 89 0.92 -13.10 0.59
CA TYR A 89 1.47 -12.58 -0.65
C TYR A 89 0.74 -13.19 -1.84
N VAL A 90 0.65 -12.44 -2.93
CA VAL A 90 0.19 -12.94 -4.24
C VAL A 90 1.15 -12.44 -5.31
N VAL A 91 1.71 -13.36 -6.10
CA VAL A 91 2.62 -13.05 -7.19
C VAL A 91 1.87 -13.11 -8.53
N LEU A 92 1.78 -11.96 -9.20
CA LEU A 92 1.26 -11.80 -10.54
C LEU A 92 2.46 -11.81 -11.49
N ALA A 93 2.57 -12.77 -12.41
CA ALA A 93 3.74 -12.92 -13.27
C ALA A 93 3.39 -13.02 -14.75
N ARG A 94 4.35 -12.70 -15.63
CA ARG A 94 4.16 -12.82 -17.09
C ARG A 94 4.21 -14.23 -17.64
N CYS A 95 4.79 -15.14 -16.87
CA CYS A 95 4.90 -16.55 -17.21
C CYS A 95 4.67 -17.34 -15.91
N GLY A 96 3.64 -18.17 -15.88
CA GLY A 96 3.29 -18.99 -14.73
C GLY A 96 4.06 -20.29 -14.62
N ASP A 97 4.83 -20.66 -15.65
CA ASP A 97 5.71 -21.84 -15.62
C ASP A 97 7.04 -21.52 -14.90
N PRO A 98 7.28 -22.06 -13.68
CA PRO A 98 8.48 -21.78 -12.90
C PRO A 98 9.77 -22.24 -13.61
N LEU A 99 9.69 -23.21 -14.52
CA LEU A 99 10.85 -23.68 -15.30
C LEU A 99 11.30 -22.68 -16.38
N ARG A 100 10.54 -21.60 -16.58
CA ARG A 100 10.75 -20.65 -17.69
C ARG A 100 10.82 -19.20 -17.24
N ASN A 101 10.50 -18.90 -15.98
CA ASN A 101 10.41 -17.55 -15.42
C ASN A 101 11.48 -17.26 -14.35
N GLY A 102 12.48 -18.13 -14.20
CA GLY A 102 13.53 -17.99 -13.18
C GLY A 102 13.22 -18.68 -11.86
N GLY A 103 12.23 -19.58 -11.82
CA GLY A 103 11.87 -20.37 -10.63
C GLY A 103 10.75 -19.77 -9.79
N VAL A 104 10.13 -18.67 -10.23
CA VAL A 104 9.08 -17.95 -9.51
C VAL A 104 7.76 -18.72 -9.57
N HIS A 105 7.14 -18.93 -8.42
CA HIS A 105 5.77 -19.47 -8.37
C HIS A 105 4.78 -18.32 -8.58
N ALA A 106 4.06 -18.33 -9.70
CA ALA A 106 3.02 -17.34 -9.97
C ALA A 106 1.68 -17.83 -9.44
N ASP A 107 0.95 -16.95 -8.74
CA ASP A 107 -0.43 -17.19 -8.35
C ASP A 107 -1.41 -16.79 -9.45
N PHE A 108 -0.98 -15.89 -10.35
CA PHE A 108 -1.72 -15.48 -11.54
C PHE A 108 -0.76 -15.19 -12.70
N GLU A 109 -1.03 -15.74 -13.89
CA GLU A 109 -0.31 -15.39 -15.11
C GLU A 109 -1.02 -14.25 -15.84
N TYR A 110 -0.40 -13.07 -15.89
CA TYR A 110 -0.94 -11.92 -16.61
C TYR A 110 -0.34 -11.75 -18.01
N SER A 111 -1.10 -11.07 -18.87
CA SER A 111 -0.67 -10.67 -20.20
C SER A 111 -1.18 -9.26 -20.54
N GLY A 112 -0.71 -8.67 -21.64
CA GLY A 112 -1.18 -7.35 -22.09
C GLY A 112 -0.55 -6.15 -21.39
N MET A 113 0.40 -6.38 -20.48
CA MET A 113 1.18 -5.35 -19.79
C MET A 113 2.66 -5.76 -19.70
N TYR A 114 3.55 -4.77 -19.71
CA TYR A 114 5.02 -4.91 -19.69
C TYR A 114 5.56 -3.88 -18.68
N LEU A 115 6.67 -4.17 -18.00
CA LEU A 115 7.25 -3.27 -17.00
C LEU A 115 8.56 -2.68 -17.52
N ALA A 116 8.53 -1.44 -18.02
CA ALA A 116 9.74 -0.87 -18.62
C ALA A 116 10.91 -0.75 -17.62
N ASN A 117 12.08 -1.27 -17.98
CA ASN A 117 13.26 -1.36 -17.09
C ASN A 117 13.79 0.03 -16.69
N GLY A 118 13.61 1.03 -17.56
CA GLY A 118 14.03 2.42 -17.30
C GLY A 118 13.04 3.23 -16.45
N GLY A 119 11.82 2.75 -16.27
CA GLY A 119 10.80 3.39 -15.45
C GLY A 119 9.39 3.27 -16.02
N ASP A 120 8.44 3.02 -15.13
CA ASP A 120 7.03 2.89 -15.46
C ASP A 120 6.13 3.24 -14.26
N ALA A 121 4.82 3.06 -14.43
CA ALA A 121 3.88 3.05 -13.32
C ALA A 121 3.26 1.67 -13.14
N ILE A 122 2.80 1.38 -11.93
CA ILE A 122 1.93 0.26 -11.59
C ILE A 122 0.84 0.83 -10.71
N MET A 123 -0.41 0.74 -11.14
CA MET A 123 -1.56 1.21 -10.36
C MET A 123 -2.52 0.06 -10.11
N LEU A 124 -2.95 -0.07 -8.86
CA LEU A 124 -3.78 -1.15 -8.36
C LEU A 124 -5.18 -0.62 -8.04
N PHE A 125 -6.18 -1.17 -8.72
CA PHE A 125 -7.59 -0.82 -8.52
C PHE A 125 -8.37 -2.05 -8.08
N ASP A 126 -9.30 -1.87 -7.15
CA ASP A 126 -10.29 -2.91 -6.89
C ASP A 126 -11.37 -2.97 -7.98
N LYS A 127 -12.24 -3.98 -7.88
CA LYS A 127 -13.36 -4.19 -8.81
C LYS A 127 -14.38 -3.04 -8.88
N MET A 128 -14.38 -2.14 -7.89
CA MET A 128 -15.24 -0.96 -7.85
C MET A 128 -14.53 0.28 -8.44
N GLY A 129 -13.26 0.16 -8.80
CA GLY A 129 -12.43 1.24 -9.34
C GLY A 129 -11.78 2.11 -8.28
N ALA A 130 -11.78 1.71 -7.00
CA ALA A 130 -11.02 2.42 -5.98
C ALA A 130 -9.53 2.09 -6.11
N VAL A 131 -8.67 3.10 -5.99
CA VAL A 131 -7.21 2.93 -5.98
C VAL A 131 -6.78 2.42 -4.62
N HIS A 132 -6.04 1.32 -4.59
CA HIS A 132 -5.44 0.78 -3.36
C HIS A 132 -3.96 1.17 -3.24
N ASP A 133 -3.22 1.11 -4.34
CA ASP A 133 -1.81 1.51 -4.34
C ASP A 133 -1.34 1.93 -5.75
N ALA A 134 -0.25 2.70 -5.83
CA ALA A 134 0.32 3.15 -7.09
C ALA A 134 1.82 3.45 -7.01
N LEU A 135 2.65 2.61 -7.64
CA LEU A 135 4.10 2.78 -7.74
C LEU A 135 4.46 3.51 -9.04
N PHE A 136 5.33 4.52 -8.95
CA PHE A 136 5.94 5.18 -10.11
C PHE A 136 7.45 5.11 -9.95
N TYR A 137 8.09 4.17 -10.64
CA TYR A 137 9.52 3.92 -10.51
C TYR A 137 10.29 4.46 -11.72
N SER A 138 11.45 5.05 -11.48
CA SER A 138 12.46 5.39 -12.49
C SER A 138 13.75 5.85 -11.80
N GLU A 139 14.88 5.81 -12.49
CA GLU A 139 16.14 6.34 -11.93
C GLU A 139 16.05 7.86 -11.65
N GLU A 140 15.33 8.62 -12.48
CA GLU A 140 15.11 10.06 -12.26
C GLU A 140 14.25 10.35 -11.02
N ARG A 141 13.45 9.38 -10.58
CA ARG A 141 12.68 9.43 -9.32
C ARG A 141 13.48 8.92 -8.12
N GLY A 142 14.76 8.58 -8.31
CA GLY A 142 15.67 8.15 -7.26
C GLY A 142 15.60 6.67 -6.92
N PHE A 143 15.02 5.84 -7.81
CA PHE A 143 15.11 4.39 -7.67
C PHE A 143 16.47 3.88 -8.16
N THR A 144 16.97 2.84 -7.52
CA THR A 144 18.09 2.04 -8.04
C THR A 144 17.48 0.82 -8.71
N ILE A 145 17.63 0.67 -10.04
CA ILE A 145 17.02 -0.42 -10.80
C ILE A 145 18.14 -1.28 -11.43
N PRO A 146 18.68 -2.26 -10.69
CA PRO A 146 19.72 -3.12 -11.24
C PRO A 146 19.16 -4.15 -12.23
N CYS A 147 20.04 -4.75 -13.01
CA CYS A 147 19.75 -6.00 -13.71
C CYS A 147 19.78 -7.15 -12.70
N GLY A 148 18.81 -8.04 -12.76
CA GLY A 148 18.73 -9.25 -11.94
C GLY A 148 18.37 -9.02 -10.49
N ALA A 149 17.77 -7.88 -10.12
CA ALA A 149 17.15 -7.75 -8.79
C ALA A 149 15.81 -7.02 -8.85
N SER A 150 14.86 -7.50 -8.06
CA SER A 150 13.57 -6.86 -7.85
C SER A 150 13.70 -5.59 -7.00
N LEU A 151 12.72 -4.70 -7.11
CA LEU A 151 12.51 -3.58 -6.21
C LEU A 151 11.60 -4.04 -5.07
N GLU A 152 12.08 -3.97 -3.83
CA GLU A 152 11.34 -4.34 -2.62
C GLU A 152 10.95 -3.09 -1.83
N VAL A 153 9.70 -3.04 -1.34
CA VAL A 153 9.31 -2.09 -0.30
C VAL A 153 9.99 -2.46 1.02
N LYS A 154 10.53 -1.45 1.73
CA LYS A 154 11.22 -1.64 3.01
C LYS A 154 10.28 -1.80 4.18
N ASP A 155 9.09 -1.21 4.11
CA ASP A 155 8.05 -1.31 5.13
C ASP A 155 6.68 -1.25 4.46
N PRO A 156 5.98 -2.38 4.30
CA PRO A 156 4.70 -2.43 3.59
C PRO A 156 3.56 -1.76 4.36
N PHE A 157 3.78 -1.35 5.62
CA PHE A 157 2.80 -0.60 6.43
C PHE A 157 3.01 0.92 6.32
N LYS A 158 3.81 1.38 5.33
CA LYS A 158 4.01 2.78 5.03
C LYS A 158 3.61 3.07 3.60
N THR A 159 3.46 4.36 3.29
CA THR A 159 3.28 4.81 1.91
C THR A 159 4.44 4.36 1.04
N ASN A 160 4.14 3.96 -0.19
CA ASN A 160 5.14 3.59 -1.20
C ASN A 160 6.00 4.77 -1.71
N THR A 161 5.83 5.96 -1.12
CA THR A 161 6.63 7.16 -1.35
C THR A 161 7.26 7.64 -0.04
N PRO A 162 8.44 8.30 -0.10
CA PRO A 162 9.27 8.54 -1.29
C PRO A 162 10.02 7.28 -1.77
N SER A 163 10.76 7.37 -2.88
CA SER A 163 11.56 6.26 -3.44
C SER A 163 12.56 5.63 -2.46
N SER A 164 12.94 6.34 -1.39
CA SER A 164 13.78 5.77 -0.33
C SER A 164 13.10 4.65 0.48
N GLN A 165 11.78 4.47 0.35
CA GLN A 165 11.05 3.30 0.83
C GLN A 165 11.29 2.04 0.01
N TRP A 166 11.96 2.15 -1.14
CA TRP A 166 12.29 1.02 -2.00
C TRP A 166 13.80 0.74 -2.00
N ALA A 167 14.17 -0.51 -2.22
CA ALA A 167 15.55 -0.90 -2.48
C ALA A 167 15.59 -2.19 -3.31
N PRO A 168 16.69 -2.43 -4.06
CA PRO A 168 16.90 -3.71 -4.69
C PRO A 168 16.96 -4.85 -3.68
N SER A 169 16.35 -5.98 -4.00
CA SER A 169 16.48 -7.19 -3.19
C SER A 169 17.93 -7.60 -3.00
N THR A 170 18.22 -8.24 -1.87
CA THR A 170 19.53 -8.80 -1.54
C THR A 170 19.51 -10.32 -1.35
N SER A 171 18.34 -10.96 -1.50
CA SER A 171 18.16 -12.40 -1.34
C SER A 171 18.26 -13.10 -2.69
N VAL A 172 19.17 -14.07 -2.85
CA VAL A 172 19.22 -14.89 -4.07
C VAL A 172 18.02 -15.84 -4.09
N PHE A 173 17.36 -15.95 -5.25
CA PHE A 173 16.24 -16.84 -5.47
C PHE A 173 16.38 -17.59 -6.81
N GLY A 174 15.77 -18.77 -6.88
CA GLY A 174 15.61 -19.53 -8.12
C GLY A 174 16.91 -19.69 -8.92
N ASP A 175 16.89 -19.23 -10.16
CA ASP A 175 17.98 -19.38 -11.12
C ASP A 175 19.11 -18.33 -10.97
N GLY A 176 19.05 -17.44 -9.98
CA GLY A 176 20.16 -16.57 -9.59
C GLY A 176 19.86 -15.08 -9.49
N ASP A 177 18.67 -14.64 -9.88
CA ASP A 177 18.21 -13.27 -9.61
C ASP A 177 18.02 -13.05 -8.10
N PHE A 178 18.06 -11.78 -7.69
CA PHE A 178 17.82 -11.38 -6.31
C PHE A 178 16.37 -10.93 -6.13
N CYS A 179 15.59 -11.67 -5.35
CA CYS A 179 14.19 -11.38 -5.03
C CYS A 179 13.66 -12.24 -3.87
N THR A 180 12.45 -11.94 -3.41
CA THR A 180 11.77 -12.64 -2.30
C THR A 180 10.31 -13.06 -2.59
N PRO A 181 9.96 -13.55 -3.79
CA PRO A 181 8.57 -13.84 -4.14
C PRO A 181 7.92 -14.84 -3.17
N GLY A 182 6.72 -14.51 -2.71
CA GLY A 182 5.91 -15.25 -1.75
C GLY A 182 6.39 -15.13 -0.30
N THR A 183 7.37 -14.26 0.01
CA THR A 183 8.01 -14.20 1.33
C THR A 183 8.30 -12.77 1.78
N CYS A 184 8.83 -12.63 3.00
CA CYS A 184 9.20 -11.33 3.55
C CYS A 184 10.39 -10.73 2.79
N ASN A 185 10.24 -9.48 2.32
CA ASN A 185 11.30 -8.69 1.69
C ASN A 185 12.59 -8.69 2.51
N SER A 186 13.72 -8.72 1.81
CA SER A 186 15.07 -8.73 2.40
C SER A 186 15.38 -7.49 3.25
N TRP A 187 14.70 -6.37 2.99
CA TRP A 187 14.82 -5.13 3.77
C TRP A 187 13.81 -4.98 4.90
N TYR A 188 12.71 -5.75 4.88
CA TYR A 188 11.68 -5.61 5.91
C TYR A 188 12.13 -6.32 7.18
N VAL A 189 12.23 -5.55 8.26
CA VAL A 189 12.42 -6.07 9.60
C VAL A 189 11.11 -5.88 10.34
N PRO A 190 10.34 -6.97 10.58
CA PRO A 190 9.11 -6.87 11.34
C PRO A 190 9.41 -6.23 12.70
N PRO A 191 8.62 -5.24 13.14
CA PRO A 191 8.71 -4.79 14.52
C PRO A 191 8.53 -5.98 15.45
N ASP A 192 9.18 -5.94 16.61
CA ASP A 192 8.95 -6.90 17.70
C ASP A 192 7.43 -7.18 17.81
N PRO A 193 6.96 -8.42 18.01
CA PRO A 193 5.55 -8.73 18.15
C PRO A 193 4.76 -7.78 19.08
N VAL A 194 5.43 -7.14 20.05
CA VAL A 194 4.85 -6.15 20.97
C VAL A 194 4.63 -4.76 20.33
N GLN A 195 5.32 -4.45 19.23
CA GLN A 195 5.35 -3.15 18.54
C GLN A 195 4.65 -3.14 17.17
N LYS A 196 4.11 -4.28 16.68
CA LYS A 196 3.30 -4.27 15.44
C LYS A 196 2.12 -3.32 15.62
N PRO A 197 1.93 -2.31 14.74
CA PRO A 197 0.82 -1.37 14.89
C PRO A 197 -0.50 -2.14 14.98
N PRO A 198 -1.41 -1.76 15.90
CA PRO A 198 -2.67 -2.45 16.07
C PRO A 198 -3.46 -2.38 14.75
N ARG A 199 -3.66 -3.54 14.13
CA ARG A 199 -4.36 -3.66 12.85
C ARG A 199 -5.83 -3.29 13.04
N GLY A 200 -6.27 -2.16 12.50
CA GLY A 200 -7.69 -1.83 12.33
C GLY A 200 -8.51 -1.62 13.62
N ALA A 201 -7.89 -1.29 14.75
CA ALA A 201 -8.64 -0.74 15.88
C ALA A 201 -8.47 0.77 15.88
N LEU A 202 -9.59 1.48 15.68
CA LEU A 202 -9.71 2.92 15.91
C LEU A 202 -9.34 3.22 17.37
N PHE A 203 -8.04 3.35 17.65
CA PHE A 203 -7.53 3.67 18.97
C PHE A 203 -7.68 5.18 19.17
N PHE A 204 -8.79 5.58 19.79
CA PHE A 204 -8.84 6.86 20.49
C PHE A 204 -7.80 6.86 21.61
N LEU A 205 -6.56 7.22 21.28
CA LEU A 205 -5.57 7.63 22.26
C LEU A 205 -5.99 8.99 22.78
N PHE A 206 -6.89 9.01 23.77
CA PHE A 206 -6.95 10.12 24.72
C PHE A 206 -5.61 10.16 25.45
N LYS A 207 -4.66 10.89 24.87
CA LYS A 207 -3.45 11.28 25.58
C LYS A 207 -3.91 12.13 26.77
N LYS A 208 -3.90 11.51 27.96
CA LYS A 208 -4.15 12.13 29.25
C LYS A 208 -3.37 13.45 29.34
N GLY A 209 -4.05 14.56 29.10
CA GLY A 209 -3.71 15.85 29.68
C GLY A 209 -4.41 15.93 31.03
N ILE A 210 -3.83 15.28 32.04
CA ILE A 210 -4.15 15.61 33.43
C ILE A 210 -3.60 17.01 33.64
N LEU A 211 -4.46 18.03 33.68
CA LEU A 211 -4.12 19.30 34.31
C LEU A 211 -4.33 19.14 35.82
N PRO A 212 -3.36 19.51 36.68
CA PRO A 212 -3.62 19.60 38.10
C PRO A 212 -4.58 20.77 38.31
N VAL A 213 -5.80 20.47 38.76
CA VAL A 213 -6.66 21.45 39.41
C VAL A 213 -6.21 21.57 40.85
N ASP A 214 -5.19 22.39 41.08
CA ASP A 214 -4.95 22.96 42.39
C ASP A 214 -5.98 24.06 42.65
N GLY A 215 -6.74 23.91 43.74
CA GLY A 215 -7.20 25.02 44.56
C GLY A 215 -8.54 25.67 44.22
N PHE A 216 -9.62 25.13 44.75
CA PHE A 216 -10.72 25.95 45.28
C PHE A 216 -10.99 25.50 46.73
N LEU A 217 -10.53 26.31 47.70
CA LEU A 217 -11.18 26.48 48.99
C LEU A 217 -11.06 27.97 49.37
N GLU A 218 -12.24 28.56 49.56
CA GLU A 218 -12.60 29.93 50.01
C GLU A 218 -12.45 31.09 49.02
#